data_AF-A0AAJ0MMT3-F1
#
_entry.id   AF-A0AAJ0MMT3-F1
#
_cell.length_a   1.000
_cell.length_b   1.000
_cell.length_c   1.000
_cell.angle_alpha   90.00
_cell.angle_beta   90.00
_cell.angle_gamma   90.00
#
_symmetry.space_group_name_H-M   'P 1'
#
loop_
_entity.id
_entity.type
_entity.pdbx_description
1 polymer ?
#
loop_
_entity_poly.entity_id
_entity_poly.type
_entity_poly.pdbx_seq_one_letter_code
_entity_poly.pdbx_strand_id
1 'polypeptide(L)'
;MKFGHSFKEALQGESYPQHWVDKAIPYGQLKKLLGKVREELTRNGYDPDTLHRLLADHNAEYRLRVENSHILRPKLVVRPSASTICLRSDTVPKLLTGGELSTPASAPPKSSSVLLGNPTLSPPSLAQAQDAGWVDIPLDSDAKFFNILQTDVVELDSLQTQERQSMNDGIQLLGDEIARLARPRKGVIHIAKSDLYRWREIFELYLAAQVFFSTAETATGPRDSEKARKQLVWFQDEVNKRQLLQKFKLKASAEAYTHFLELNATLLKNFKFQELNRTAVTKIIKKFDKQTSLGVKAEFPKAMSSAPFIVGSIAKDICSQMACEVLSRVPQIVDYTCTICTHAGRSTSKFRPRPPPQPCVVVYPS
;
A
#
# COMPACT_ATOMS: atom_id res chain seq x y z
N MET A 1 -14.24 -17.01 5.80
CA MET A 1 -13.66 -17.27 4.46
C MET A 1 -14.05 -16.24 3.36
N LYS A 2 -14.88 -15.21 3.65
CA LYS A 2 -15.63 -14.47 2.62
C LYS A 2 -14.86 -13.43 1.76
N PHE A 3 -13.67 -12.96 2.18
CA PHE A 3 -13.02 -11.78 1.56
C PHE A 3 -12.74 -11.90 0.05
N GLY A 4 -12.35 -13.08 -0.45
CA GLY A 4 -12.07 -13.24 -1.89
C GLY A 4 -13.34 -13.11 -2.76
N HIS A 5 -14.50 -13.47 -2.23
CA HIS A 5 -15.79 -13.23 -2.90
C HIS A 5 -16.14 -11.76 -2.81
N SER A 6 -16.14 -11.18 -1.61
CA SER A 6 -16.53 -9.78 -1.40
C SER A 6 -15.61 -8.78 -2.13
N PHE A 7 -14.34 -9.12 -2.37
CA PHE A 7 -13.43 -8.32 -3.18
C PHE A 7 -13.81 -8.34 -4.66
N LYS A 8 -14.08 -9.53 -5.23
CA LYS A 8 -14.57 -9.65 -6.61
C LYS A 8 -15.93 -8.97 -6.79
N GLU A 9 -16.83 -9.18 -5.83
CA GLU A 9 -18.16 -8.59 -5.77
C GLU A 9 -18.10 -7.06 -5.65
N ALA A 10 -17.19 -6.49 -4.85
CA ALA A 10 -16.98 -5.05 -4.78
C ALA A 10 -16.44 -4.46 -6.10
N LEU A 11 -15.51 -5.16 -6.77
CA LEU A 11 -15.02 -4.76 -8.10
C LEU A 11 -16.08 -4.84 -9.21
N GLN A 12 -17.11 -5.68 -9.05
CA GLN A 12 -18.18 -5.86 -10.03
C GLN A 12 -19.42 -5.00 -9.74
N GLY A 13 -19.77 -4.80 -8.46
CA GLY A 13 -20.96 -4.06 -8.04
C GLY A 13 -20.78 -2.55 -8.06
N GLU A 14 -19.54 -2.07 -7.97
CA GLU A 14 -19.20 -0.68 -8.23
C GLU A 14 -18.73 -0.55 -9.68
N SER A 15 -19.33 0.38 -10.43
CA SER A 15 -19.02 0.62 -11.84
C SER A 15 -17.66 1.30 -12.02
N TYR A 16 -16.60 0.55 -11.74
CA TYR A 16 -15.22 0.91 -12.00
C TYR A 16 -14.91 0.82 -13.51
N PRO A 17 -14.02 1.68 -14.04
CA PRO A 17 -13.51 1.51 -15.40
C PRO A 17 -12.85 0.14 -15.56
N GLN A 18 -13.06 -0.53 -16.70
CA GLN A 18 -12.52 -1.87 -16.95
C GLN A 18 -10.99 -1.91 -16.76
N HIS A 19 -10.29 -0.90 -17.28
CA HIS A 19 -8.84 -0.75 -17.15
C HIS A 19 -8.32 -0.53 -15.71
N TRP A 20 -9.20 -0.26 -14.73
CA TRP A 20 -8.85 -0.34 -13.29
C TRP A 20 -9.01 -1.78 -12.79
N VAL A 21 -10.11 -2.45 -13.15
CA VAL A 21 -10.40 -3.83 -12.74
C VAL A 21 -9.35 -4.80 -13.27
N ASP A 22 -8.87 -4.58 -14.50
CA ASP A 22 -7.81 -5.38 -15.13
C ASP A 22 -6.47 -5.28 -14.39
N LYS A 23 -6.19 -4.12 -13.76
CA LYS A 23 -4.99 -3.87 -12.93
C LYS A 23 -5.20 -4.14 -11.43
N ALA A 24 -6.37 -4.65 -11.03
CA ALA A 24 -6.66 -4.92 -9.62
C ALA A 24 -5.95 -6.20 -9.14
N ILE A 25 -5.56 -6.24 -7.86
CA ILE A 25 -4.82 -7.38 -7.29
C ILE A 25 -5.56 -8.71 -7.57
N PRO A 26 -4.95 -9.69 -8.26
CA PRO A 26 -5.55 -10.97 -8.62
C PRO A 26 -5.58 -11.92 -7.42
N TYR A 27 -6.29 -11.52 -6.35
CA TYR A 27 -6.33 -12.17 -5.04
C TYR A 27 -6.68 -13.66 -5.11
N GLY A 28 -7.52 -14.05 -6.08
CA GLY A 28 -7.87 -15.45 -6.34
C GLY A 28 -6.71 -16.30 -6.87
N GLN A 29 -5.89 -15.75 -7.77
CA GLN A 29 -4.70 -16.40 -8.34
C GLN A 29 -3.59 -16.50 -7.31
N LEU A 30 -3.29 -15.40 -6.61
CA LEU A 30 -2.32 -15.37 -5.52
C LEU A 30 -2.66 -16.38 -4.41
N LYS A 31 -3.95 -16.53 -4.06
CA LYS A 31 -4.40 -17.56 -3.11
C LYS A 31 -4.16 -18.99 -3.62
N LYS A 32 -4.29 -19.25 -4.93
CA LYS A 32 -3.98 -20.57 -5.53
C LYS A 32 -2.47 -20.85 -5.48
N LEU A 33 -1.64 -19.86 -5.83
CA LEU A 33 -0.18 -19.98 -5.78
C LEU A 33 0.32 -20.21 -4.34
N LEU A 34 -0.23 -19.53 -3.35
CA LEU A 34 0.08 -19.78 -1.95
C LEU A 34 -0.24 -21.22 -1.50
N GLY A 35 -1.27 -21.84 -2.07
CA GLY A 35 -1.52 -23.28 -1.88
C GLY A 35 -0.34 -24.14 -2.33
N LYS A 36 0.19 -23.84 -3.53
CA LYS A 36 1.38 -24.51 -4.09
C LYS A 36 2.65 -24.24 -3.27
N VAL A 37 2.87 -23.01 -2.80
CA VAL A 37 3.99 -22.67 -1.89
C VAL A 37 3.99 -23.57 -0.66
N ARG A 38 2.82 -23.73 -0.02
CA ARG A 38 2.68 -24.60 1.15
C ARG A 38 2.90 -26.08 0.80
N GLU A 39 2.36 -26.56 -0.33
CA GLU A 39 2.57 -27.93 -0.80
C GLU A 39 4.05 -28.23 -1.11
N GLU A 40 4.77 -27.24 -1.66
CA GLU A 40 6.20 -27.30 -1.96
C GLU A 40 7.06 -27.29 -0.69
N LEU A 41 6.75 -26.39 0.26
CA LEU A 41 7.36 -26.38 1.59
C LEU A 41 7.20 -27.72 2.31
N THR A 42 5.98 -28.28 2.36
CA THR A 42 5.73 -29.60 2.97
C THR A 42 6.46 -30.72 2.23
N ARG A 43 6.49 -30.71 0.89
CA ARG A 43 7.24 -31.71 0.09
C ARG A 43 8.74 -31.69 0.38
N ASN A 44 9.30 -30.52 0.68
CA ASN A 44 10.71 -30.34 1.02
C ASN A 44 11.01 -30.62 2.52
N GLY A 45 10.02 -31.01 3.33
CA GLY A 45 10.20 -31.29 4.76
C GLY A 45 10.12 -30.06 5.68
N TYR A 46 9.66 -28.92 5.15
CA TYR A 46 9.51 -27.65 5.88
C TYR A 46 8.04 -27.30 6.08
N ASP A 47 7.31 -28.17 6.78
CA ASP A 47 5.95 -27.86 7.22
C ASP A 47 5.92 -26.58 8.10
N PRO A 48 4.77 -25.89 8.23
CA PRO A 48 4.71 -24.60 8.92
C PRO A 48 5.13 -24.62 10.40
N ASP A 49 4.99 -25.75 11.10
CA ASP A 49 5.32 -25.89 12.53
C ASP A 49 6.81 -26.20 12.72
N THR A 50 7.40 -27.01 11.83
CA THR A 50 8.86 -27.19 11.72
C THR A 50 9.54 -25.89 11.34
N LEU A 51 9.05 -25.20 10.31
CA LEU A 51 9.62 -23.94 9.85
C LEU A 51 9.49 -22.81 10.89
N HIS A 52 8.39 -22.76 11.65
CA HIS A 52 8.27 -21.85 12.80
C HIS A 52 9.35 -22.10 13.87
N ARG A 53 9.64 -23.36 14.20
CA ARG A 53 10.73 -23.72 15.13
C ARG A 53 12.10 -23.31 14.57
N LEU A 54 12.38 -23.65 13.32
CA LEU A 54 13.66 -23.31 12.67
C LEU A 54 13.93 -21.81 12.60
N LEU A 55 12.90 -20.99 12.37
CA LEU A 55 13.00 -19.53 12.38
C LEU A 55 13.19 -18.97 13.80
N ALA A 56 12.52 -19.54 14.79
CA ALA A 56 12.68 -19.16 16.21
C ALA A 56 14.07 -19.52 16.77
N ASP A 57 14.62 -20.67 16.38
CA ASP A 57 15.95 -21.14 16.79
C ASP A 57 17.10 -20.53 15.95
N HIS A 58 16.80 -19.55 15.08
CA HIS A 58 17.75 -18.94 14.13
C HIS A 58 18.51 -19.94 13.24
N ASN A 59 17.87 -21.08 12.92
CA ASN A 59 18.39 -22.13 12.04
C ASN A 59 17.83 -22.07 10.62
N ALA A 60 16.83 -21.23 10.37
CA ALA A 60 16.36 -20.81 9.06
C ALA A 60 16.32 -19.28 8.95
N GLU A 61 16.43 -18.75 7.74
CA GLU A 61 16.22 -17.34 7.41
C GLU A 61 15.48 -17.24 6.08
N TYR A 62 14.46 -16.39 6.00
CA TYR A 62 13.76 -16.09 4.75
C TYR A 62 13.89 -14.61 4.41
N ARG A 63 14.39 -14.32 3.21
CA ARG A 63 14.64 -12.96 2.73
C ARG A 63 13.85 -12.67 1.47
N LEU A 64 13.21 -11.50 1.42
CA LEU A 64 12.82 -10.88 0.15
C LEU A 64 13.92 -9.89 -0.23
N ARG A 65 14.80 -10.27 -1.16
CA ARG A 65 15.81 -9.34 -1.68
C ARG A 65 15.20 -8.54 -2.83
N VAL A 66 15.42 -7.23 -2.81
CA VAL A 66 15.14 -6.34 -3.94
C VAL A 66 16.43 -6.26 -4.76
N GLU A 67 16.42 -6.72 -6.01
CA GLU A 67 17.54 -6.53 -6.94
C GLU A 67 17.46 -5.16 -7.65
N ASN A 68 18.50 -4.77 -8.38
CA ASN A 68 18.61 -3.46 -9.07
C ASN A 68 17.47 -3.19 -10.08
N SER A 69 16.75 -4.22 -10.50
CA SER A 69 15.54 -4.16 -11.35
C SER A 69 14.23 -4.01 -10.55
N HIS A 70 14.33 -3.71 -9.25
CA HIS A 70 13.28 -3.79 -8.23
C HIS A 70 12.67 -5.18 -8.01
N ILE A 71 13.11 -6.22 -8.71
CA ILE A 71 12.52 -7.57 -8.64
C ILE A 71 12.71 -8.17 -7.25
N LEU A 72 11.59 -8.62 -6.66
CA LEU A 72 11.55 -9.38 -5.41
C LEU A 72 12.01 -10.82 -5.66
N ARG A 73 13.19 -11.16 -5.14
CA ARG A 73 13.65 -12.55 -5.04
C ARG A 73 13.45 -13.07 -3.63
N PRO A 74 12.42 -13.91 -3.39
CA PRO A 74 12.35 -14.67 -2.16
C PRO A 74 13.51 -15.68 -2.10
N LYS A 75 14.02 -15.92 -0.89
CA LYS A 75 15.08 -16.90 -0.66
C LYS A 75 14.97 -17.47 0.74
N LEU A 76 14.67 -18.77 0.83
CA LEU A 76 14.77 -19.56 2.05
C LEU A 76 16.19 -20.15 2.15
N VAL A 77 16.83 -19.96 3.30
CA VAL A 77 18.09 -20.63 3.65
C VAL A 77 17.98 -21.34 5.00
N VAL A 78 18.60 -22.52 5.13
CA VAL A 78 18.54 -23.35 6.35
C VAL A 78 19.92 -23.91 6.68
N ARG A 79 20.24 -24.08 7.97
CA ARG A 79 21.50 -24.69 8.43
C ARG A 79 21.51 -26.22 8.23
N PRO A 80 22.61 -26.84 7.76
CA PRO A 80 22.69 -28.27 7.43
C PRO A 80 22.35 -29.21 8.60
N SER A 81 22.74 -28.83 9.82
CA SER A 81 22.46 -29.58 11.05
C SER A 81 20.96 -29.71 11.34
N ALA A 82 20.17 -28.72 10.91
CA ALA A 82 18.71 -28.74 11.04
C ALA A 82 18.04 -29.47 9.86
N SER A 83 18.52 -29.25 8.62
CA SER A 83 17.99 -29.94 7.42
C SER A 83 18.08 -31.47 7.51
N THR A 84 19.12 -32.00 8.17
CA THR A 84 19.33 -33.45 8.32
C THR A 84 18.29 -34.10 9.25
N ILE A 85 17.65 -33.34 10.14
CA ILE A 85 16.62 -33.85 11.05
C ILE A 85 15.31 -34.11 10.29
N CYS A 86 14.94 -33.23 9.36
CA CYS A 86 13.71 -33.32 8.56
C CYS A 86 13.67 -34.55 7.63
N LEU A 87 14.81 -34.95 7.07
CA LEU A 87 14.92 -36.08 6.14
C LEU A 87 14.91 -37.47 6.81
N ARG A 88 14.98 -37.55 8.15
CA ARG A 88 15.11 -38.83 8.88
C ARG A 88 13.80 -39.38 9.45
N SER A 89 12.67 -38.70 9.25
CA SER A 89 11.39 -39.11 9.85
C SER A 89 10.64 -40.22 9.09
N ASP A 90 10.97 -40.48 7.82
CA ASP A 90 10.25 -41.44 6.97
C ASP A 90 11.03 -42.75 6.71
N THR A 91 11.24 -43.56 7.76
CA THR A 91 11.06 -45.04 7.73
C THR A 91 11.52 -45.70 9.04
N VAL A 92 10.57 -46.16 9.85
CA VAL A 92 10.78 -47.28 10.79
C VAL A 92 9.55 -48.20 10.76
N PRO A 93 9.58 -49.30 9.98
CA PRO A 93 8.53 -50.32 10.05
C PRO A 93 8.55 -51.01 11.42
N LYS A 94 7.40 -50.95 12.09
CA LYS A 94 7.13 -51.60 13.37
C LYS A 94 7.04 -53.12 13.19
N LEU A 95 7.85 -53.89 13.93
CA LEU A 95 7.55 -55.30 14.19
C LEU A 95 7.62 -55.60 15.69
N LEU A 96 6.59 -56.31 16.16
CA LEU A 96 6.46 -56.96 17.46
C LEU A 96 7.43 -58.18 17.47
N THR A 97 7.83 -58.84 18.56
CA THR A 97 7.18 -59.14 19.86
C THR A 97 8.29 -59.59 20.84
N GLY A 98 8.06 -59.61 22.16
CA GLY A 98 9.04 -60.10 23.14
C GLY A 98 9.12 -61.64 23.26
N GLY A 99 10.12 -62.15 24.00
CA GLY A 99 10.28 -63.57 24.31
C GLY A 99 11.66 -63.91 24.90
N GLU A 100 11.66 -64.59 26.03
CA GLU A 100 12.75 -64.77 27.01
C GLU A 100 13.99 -65.64 26.62
N LEU A 101 15.10 -65.33 27.32
CA LEU A 101 16.05 -66.26 27.97
C LEU A 101 16.79 -67.35 27.15
N SER A 102 18.13 -67.25 27.06
CA SER A 102 19.09 -68.25 27.62
C SER A 102 20.56 -67.99 27.23
N THR A 103 21.45 -68.00 28.22
CA THR A 103 22.90 -68.28 28.09
C THR A 103 23.16 -69.67 28.71
N PRO A 104 24.21 -70.44 28.33
CA PRO A 104 25.52 -70.20 28.95
C PRO A 104 26.80 -70.55 28.11
N ALA A 105 27.85 -69.78 28.39
CA ALA A 105 29.27 -70.14 28.54
C ALA A 105 29.98 -71.23 27.69
N SER A 106 31.09 -70.83 27.05
CA SER A 106 32.44 -71.37 27.35
C SER A 106 33.56 -70.48 26.77
N ALA A 107 34.76 -70.57 27.33
CA ALA A 107 35.91 -69.67 27.07
C ALA A 107 37.17 -70.43 26.57
N PRO A 108 38.43 -69.94 26.74
CA PRO A 108 39.43 -69.74 25.67
C PRO A 108 40.54 -70.84 25.71
N PRO A 109 41.83 -70.72 25.27
CA PRO A 109 42.59 -69.57 24.70
C PRO A 109 43.63 -69.89 23.59
N LYS A 110 44.33 -68.85 23.07
CA LYS A 110 45.82 -68.68 23.17
C LYS A 110 46.34 -67.45 22.40
N SER A 111 47.49 -66.95 22.84
CA SER A 111 48.07 -65.63 22.48
C SER A 111 49.33 -65.74 21.61
N SER A 112 49.59 -64.73 20.75
CA SER A 112 50.90 -64.16 20.35
C SER A 112 50.66 -63.13 19.22
N SER A 113 50.86 -61.80 19.35
CA SER A 113 52.11 -61.02 19.52
C SER A 113 52.86 -60.82 18.17
N VAL A 114 53.32 -59.64 17.71
CA VAL A 114 53.32 -58.23 18.21
C VAL A 114 53.25 -57.23 17.00
N LEU A 115 52.75 -56.00 17.18
CA LEU A 115 53.30 -54.66 16.75
C LEU A 115 52.18 -53.67 16.31
N LEU A 116 51.81 -52.67 17.11
CA LEU A 116 52.42 -51.33 17.36
C LEU A 116 51.98 -50.23 16.38
N GLY A 117 51.19 -49.27 16.89
CA GLY A 117 50.69 -48.10 16.15
C GLY A 117 49.64 -47.32 16.95
N ASN A 118 50.05 -46.67 18.05
CA ASN A 118 49.13 -45.92 18.92
C ASN A 118 48.78 -44.53 18.34
N PRO A 119 47.62 -43.95 18.69
CA PRO A 119 47.07 -42.79 17.99
C PRO A 119 47.65 -41.47 18.50
N THR A 120 47.85 -40.51 17.61
CA THR A 120 48.00 -39.09 17.98
C THR A 120 46.80 -38.31 17.44
N LEU A 121 45.77 -38.19 18.28
CA LEU A 121 44.67 -37.26 18.05
C LEU A 121 45.22 -35.82 18.18
N SER A 122 45.31 -35.10 17.06
CA SER A 122 45.18 -33.65 17.10
C SER A 122 43.67 -33.33 17.11
N PRO A 123 43.14 -32.63 18.12
CA PRO A 123 41.75 -32.19 18.07
C PRO A 123 41.60 -31.17 16.93
N PRO A 124 40.58 -31.31 16.05
CA PRO A 124 40.28 -30.25 15.09
C PRO A 124 39.89 -29.00 15.88
N SER A 125 40.56 -27.88 15.60
CA SER A 125 40.34 -26.63 16.30
C SER A 125 38.87 -26.21 16.21
N LEU A 126 38.26 -25.90 17.37
CA LEU A 126 36.87 -25.43 17.50
C LEU A 126 36.57 -24.12 16.75
N ALA A 127 37.60 -23.48 16.15
CA ALA A 127 37.48 -22.31 15.31
C ALA A 127 37.13 -22.60 13.83
N GLN A 128 37.25 -23.85 13.34
CA GLN A 128 37.04 -24.17 11.92
C GLN A 128 35.64 -24.73 11.58
N ALA A 129 34.76 -24.88 12.58
CA ALA A 129 33.40 -25.40 12.38
C ALA A 129 32.33 -24.32 12.13
N GLN A 130 32.69 -23.03 12.12
CA GLN A 130 31.73 -21.93 12.23
C GLN A 130 31.28 -21.29 10.91
N ASP A 131 31.81 -21.70 9.76
CA ASP A 131 31.39 -21.21 8.43
C ASP A 131 30.80 -22.32 7.53
N ALA A 132 30.23 -23.35 8.17
CA ALA A 132 29.62 -24.50 7.51
C ALA A 132 28.21 -24.18 6.94
N GLY A 133 28.20 -23.35 5.90
CA GLY A 133 27.31 -23.46 4.74
C GLY A 133 25.80 -23.48 5.00
N TRP A 134 25.17 -22.31 5.07
CA TRP A 134 23.73 -22.19 4.85
C TRP A 134 23.34 -22.81 3.50
N VAL A 135 22.33 -23.69 3.50
CA VAL A 135 21.82 -24.34 2.29
C VAL A 135 20.65 -23.53 1.73
N ASP A 136 20.75 -23.17 0.46
CA ASP A 136 19.67 -22.54 -0.30
C ASP A 136 18.59 -23.57 -0.61
N ILE A 137 17.33 -23.24 -0.29
CA ILE A 137 16.19 -24.11 -0.57
C ILE A 137 15.39 -23.49 -1.70
N PRO A 138 15.45 -24.06 -2.93
CA PRO A 138 14.71 -23.54 -4.05
C PRO A 138 13.21 -23.74 -3.79
N LEU A 139 12.49 -22.64 -3.86
CA LEU A 139 11.03 -22.60 -3.92
C LEU A 139 10.68 -21.90 -5.22
N ASP A 140 9.89 -22.58 -6.04
CA ASP A 140 9.51 -22.15 -7.37
C ASP A 140 8.18 -21.38 -7.33
N SER A 141 7.30 -21.75 -6.39
CA SER A 141 5.95 -21.19 -6.27
C SER A 141 5.92 -19.83 -5.56
N ASP A 142 6.87 -19.54 -4.66
CA ASP A 142 6.93 -18.26 -3.95
C ASP A 142 7.52 -17.17 -4.85
N ALA A 143 8.56 -17.49 -5.63
CA ALA A 143 9.09 -16.64 -6.69
C ALA A 143 7.98 -16.23 -7.68
N LYS A 144 7.14 -17.18 -8.11
CA LYS A 144 5.96 -16.91 -8.95
C LYS A 144 4.91 -16.06 -8.21
N PHE A 145 4.68 -16.29 -6.92
CA PHE A 145 3.75 -15.50 -6.10
C PHE A 145 4.21 -14.04 -5.95
N PHE A 146 5.48 -13.80 -5.60
CA PHE A 146 6.01 -12.45 -5.39
C PHE A 146 6.25 -11.70 -6.69
N ASN A 147 6.62 -12.37 -7.79
CA ASN A 147 6.71 -11.75 -9.11
C ASN A 147 5.36 -11.17 -9.54
N ILE A 148 4.28 -11.95 -9.47
CA ILE A 148 2.92 -11.47 -9.79
C ILE A 148 2.53 -10.32 -8.86
N LEU A 149 2.59 -10.52 -7.54
CA LEU A 149 2.17 -9.51 -6.57
C LEU A 149 2.98 -8.20 -6.70
N GLN A 150 4.25 -8.27 -7.08
CA GLN A 150 5.07 -7.09 -7.35
C GLN A 150 4.62 -6.38 -8.63
N THR A 151 4.49 -7.11 -9.75
CA THR A 151 4.01 -6.56 -11.02
C THR A 151 2.67 -5.85 -10.83
N ASP A 152 1.70 -6.49 -10.17
CA ASP A 152 0.39 -5.91 -9.90
C ASP A 152 0.49 -4.61 -9.07
N VAL A 153 1.38 -4.56 -8.08
CA VAL A 153 1.61 -3.34 -7.26
C VAL A 153 2.27 -2.22 -8.06
N VAL A 154 3.17 -2.53 -8.99
CA VAL A 154 3.80 -1.55 -9.90
C VAL A 154 2.80 -1.03 -10.94
N GLU A 155 1.93 -1.90 -11.46
CA GLU A 155 0.84 -1.50 -12.36
C GLU A 155 -0.21 -0.62 -11.66
N LEU A 156 -0.54 -0.94 -10.40
CA LEU A 156 -1.40 -0.10 -9.55
C LEU A 156 -0.76 1.26 -9.25
N ASP A 157 0.56 1.34 -9.05
CA ASP A 157 1.26 2.60 -8.84
C ASP A 157 1.30 3.47 -10.12
N SER A 158 1.51 2.82 -11.27
CA SER A 158 1.41 3.45 -12.59
C SER A 158 0.01 4.00 -12.86
N LEU A 159 -1.03 3.22 -12.53
CA LEU A 159 -2.43 3.67 -12.58
C LEU A 159 -2.68 4.84 -11.61
N GLN A 160 -2.22 4.74 -10.36
CA GLN A 160 -2.32 5.80 -9.36
C GLN A 160 -1.66 7.11 -9.85
N THR A 161 -0.53 7.03 -10.55
CA THR A 161 0.14 8.19 -11.14
C THR A 161 -0.67 8.81 -12.29
N GLN A 162 -1.22 7.98 -13.19
CA GLN A 162 -2.08 8.42 -14.28
C GLN A 162 -3.37 9.11 -13.77
N GLU A 163 -4.08 8.49 -12.83
CA GLU A 163 -5.32 9.01 -12.26
C GLU A 163 -5.09 10.28 -11.44
N ARG A 164 -3.98 10.36 -10.70
CA ARG A 164 -3.53 11.58 -10.01
C ARG A 164 -3.35 12.73 -11.00
N GLN A 165 -2.68 12.49 -12.13
CA GLN A 165 -2.46 13.53 -13.14
C GLN A 165 -3.80 13.99 -13.74
N SER A 166 -4.64 13.05 -14.18
CA SER A 166 -5.97 13.35 -14.73
C SER A 166 -6.84 14.17 -13.76
N MET A 167 -6.82 13.85 -12.46
CA MET A 167 -7.56 14.62 -11.46
C MET A 167 -6.95 15.99 -11.19
N ASN A 168 -5.63 16.12 -11.17
CA ASN A 168 -4.96 17.43 -11.05
C ASN A 168 -5.33 18.35 -12.22
N ASP A 169 -5.33 17.84 -13.45
CA ASP A 169 -5.72 18.60 -14.64
C ASP A 169 -7.20 19.02 -14.57
N GLY A 170 -8.09 18.13 -14.12
CA GLY A 170 -9.49 18.46 -13.86
C GLY A 170 -9.70 19.54 -12.79
N ILE A 171 -8.90 19.52 -11.72
CA ILE A 171 -8.94 20.54 -10.65
C ILE A 171 -8.45 21.91 -11.16
N GLN A 172 -7.41 21.94 -12.00
CA GLN A 172 -6.92 23.17 -12.63
C GLN A 172 -7.98 23.77 -13.56
N LEU A 173 -8.60 22.95 -14.43
CA LEU A 173 -9.66 23.37 -15.34
C LEU A 173 -10.88 23.95 -14.59
N LEU A 174 -11.31 23.27 -13.52
CA LEU A 174 -12.40 23.76 -12.67
C LEU A 174 -12.01 25.05 -11.94
N GLY A 175 -10.78 25.15 -11.43
CA GLY A 175 -10.25 26.36 -10.79
C GLY A 175 -10.28 27.57 -11.72
N ASP A 176 -9.86 27.40 -12.98
CA ASP A 176 -9.92 28.44 -14.02
C ASP A 176 -11.35 28.79 -14.44
N GLU A 177 -12.27 27.83 -14.49
CA GLU A 177 -13.70 28.06 -14.72
C GLU A 177 -14.31 28.92 -13.61
N ILE A 178 -14.12 28.53 -12.35
CA ILE A 178 -14.60 29.29 -11.18
C ILE A 178 -13.96 30.68 -11.13
N ALA A 179 -12.65 30.80 -11.38
CA ALA A 179 -11.96 32.10 -11.41
C ALA A 179 -12.55 33.03 -12.49
N ARG A 180 -12.98 32.49 -13.64
CA ARG A 180 -13.65 33.23 -14.70
C ARG A 180 -15.07 33.68 -14.32
N LEU A 181 -15.78 32.89 -13.51
CA LEU A 181 -17.12 33.18 -12.99
C LEU A 181 -17.10 34.14 -11.79
N ALA A 182 -16.03 34.12 -10.99
CA ALA A 182 -15.82 35.01 -9.86
C ALA A 182 -15.50 36.45 -10.30
N ARG A 183 -14.77 36.63 -11.41
CA ARG A 183 -14.39 37.96 -11.95
C ARG A 183 -15.62 38.82 -12.27
N PRO A 184 -15.69 40.07 -11.77
CA PRO A 184 -16.74 41.02 -12.16
C PRO A 184 -16.68 41.31 -13.67
N ARG A 185 -17.66 40.83 -14.44
CA ARG A 185 -17.80 41.23 -15.85
C ARG A 185 -18.16 42.72 -15.92
N LYS A 186 -17.31 43.53 -16.55
CA LYS A 186 -17.56 44.96 -16.79
C LYS A 186 -18.69 45.13 -17.81
N GLY A 187 -19.92 45.24 -17.32
CA GLY A 187 -21.04 45.77 -18.10
C GLY A 187 -21.05 47.30 -18.07
N VAL A 188 -21.68 47.93 -19.07
CA VAL A 188 -21.77 49.39 -19.23
C VAL A 188 -22.58 50.08 -18.12
N ILE A 189 -23.35 49.31 -17.33
CA ILE A 189 -24.20 49.81 -16.23
C ILE A 189 -23.96 48.96 -14.98
N HIS A 190 -23.88 49.62 -13.82
CA HIS A 190 -23.31 49.25 -12.51
C HIS A 190 -23.77 47.95 -11.78
N ILE A 191 -24.10 46.84 -12.45
CA ILE A 191 -24.35 45.55 -11.78
C ILE A 191 -23.60 44.41 -12.49
N ALA A 192 -22.36 44.16 -12.06
CA ALA A 192 -21.62 42.98 -12.48
C ALA A 192 -22.28 41.71 -11.91
N LYS A 193 -22.87 40.88 -12.78
CA LYS A 193 -23.36 39.54 -12.41
C LYS A 193 -22.17 38.61 -12.15
N SER A 194 -21.80 38.48 -10.88
CA SER A 194 -20.81 37.51 -10.36
C SER A 194 -21.42 36.70 -9.22
N ASP A 195 -21.05 35.42 -9.17
CA ASP A 195 -21.47 34.46 -8.13
C ASP A 195 -20.35 34.20 -7.09
N LEU A 196 -19.28 35.01 -7.07
CA LEU A 196 -18.10 34.87 -6.21
C LEU A 196 -18.44 34.53 -4.75
N TYR A 197 -19.39 35.26 -4.13
CA TYR A 197 -19.78 35.02 -2.73
C TYR A 197 -20.51 33.70 -2.50
N ARG A 198 -21.24 33.17 -3.51
CA ARG A 198 -21.88 31.85 -3.42
C ARG A 198 -20.82 30.75 -3.50
N TRP A 199 -19.87 30.91 -4.42
CA TRP A 199 -18.72 30.01 -4.54
C TRP A 199 -17.86 29.98 -3.28
N ARG A 200 -17.60 31.14 -2.67
CA ARG A 200 -16.94 31.23 -1.35
C ARG A 200 -17.67 30.37 -0.30
N GLU A 201 -18.97 30.55 -0.14
CA GLU A 201 -19.76 29.80 0.86
C GLU A 201 -19.75 28.29 0.58
N ILE A 202 -19.81 27.88 -0.70
CA ILE A 202 -19.68 26.47 -1.11
C ILE A 202 -18.30 25.91 -0.73
N PHE A 203 -17.20 26.64 -0.92
CA PHE A 203 -15.87 26.16 -0.54
C PHE A 203 -15.61 26.20 0.95
N GLU A 204 -16.12 27.19 1.69
CA GLU A 204 -16.09 27.20 3.15
C GLU A 204 -16.82 25.98 3.73
N LEU A 205 -18.00 25.63 3.20
CA LEU A 205 -18.72 24.41 3.52
C LEU A 205 -17.92 23.14 3.18
N TYR A 206 -17.31 23.08 2.00
CA TYR A 206 -16.56 21.91 1.55
C TYR A 206 -15.30 21.68 2.40
N LEU A 207 -14.58 22.74 2.77
CA LEU A 207 -13.45 22.65 3.69
C LEU A 207 -13.90 22.19 5.08
N ALA A 208 -15.00 22.74 5.59
CA ALA A 208 -15.58 22.34 6.87
C ALA A 208 -16.04 20.87 6.89
N ALA A 209 -16.52 20.33 5.76
CA ALA A 209 -16.89 18.92 5.60
C ALA A 209 -15.69 17.97 5.81
N GLN A 210 -14.46 18.44 5.56
CA GLN A 210 -13.23 17.66 5.76
C GLN A 210 -13.32 16.28 5.08
N VAL A 211 -13.79 16.27 3.83
CA VAL A 211 -14.32 15.05 3.17
C VAL A 211 -13.33 13.89 3.22
N PHE A 212 -12.09 14.11 2.76
CA PHE A 212 -11.08 13.05 2.66
C PHE A 212 -10.03 13.07 3.80
N PHE A 213 -9.84 14.20 4.49
CA PHE A 213 -8.84 14.36 5.56
C PHE A 213 -9.42 15.06 6.78
N SER A 214 -9.17 14.48 7.96
CA SER A 214 -9.42 15.14 9.24
C SER A 214 -8.25 16.06 9.58
N THR A 215 -8.53 17.30 9.98
CA THR A 215 -7.54 18.17 10.66
C THR A 215 -7.57 18.04 12.18
N ALA A 216 -8.54 17.30 12.72
CA ALA A 216 -8.65 17.04 14.16
C ALA A 216 -7.48 16.18 14.67
N GLU A 217 -6.78 16.68 15.68
CA GLU A 217 -5.55 16.10 16.25
C GLU A 217 -5.71 14.62 16.65
N THR A 218 -6.87 14.27 17.20
CA THR A 218 -7.25 12.90 17.63
C THR A 218 -7.51 11.92 16.48
N ALA A 219 -7.61 12.41 15.24
CA ALA A 219 -7.95 11.62 14.05
C ALA A 219 -7.00 11.91 12.88
N THR A 220 -5.73 12.18 13.18
CA THR A 220 -4.67 12.48 12.20
C THR A 220 -4.41 11.28 11.28
N GLY A 221 -5.00 11.29 10.08
CA GLY A 221 -4.79 10.25 9.07
C GLY A 221 -5.78 10.32 7.89
N PRO A 222 -5.57 9.50 6.84
CA PRO A 222 -6.54 9.33 5.75
C PRO A 222 -7.87 8.80 6.31
N ARG A 223 -9.01 9.38 5.91
CA ARG A 223 -10.33 8.86 6.29
C ARG A 223 -10.65 7.59 5.50
N ASP A 224 -11.37 6.65 6.11
CA ASP A 224 -12.01 5.50 5.45
C ASP A 224 -12.99 5.97 4.36
N SER A 225 -13.09 5.26 3.23
CA SER A 225 -13.90 5.65 2.08
C SER A 225 -15.38 5.82 2.44
N GLU A 226 -15.91 5.04 3.38
CA GLU A 226 -17.29 5.16 3.85
C GLU A 226 -17.50 6.42 4.70
N LYS A 227 -16.47 6.89 5.43
CA LYS A 227 -16.51 8.19 6.11
C LYS A 227 -16.45 9.35 5.11
N ALA A 228 -15.60 9.26 4.09
CA ALA A 228 -15.52 10.27 3.04
C ALA A 228 -16.84 10.39 2.27
N ARG A 229 -17.48 9.25 1.92
CA ARG A 229 -18.82 9.22 1.32
C ARG A 229 -19.86 9.96 2.18
N LYS A 230 -19.90 9.69 3.49
CA LYS A 230 -20.83 10.35 4.42
C LYS A 230 -20.64 11.87 4.47
N GLN A 231 -19.39 12.35 4.43
CA GLN A 231 -19.11 13.78 4.41
C GLN A 231 -19.49 14.44 3.08
N LEU A 232 -19.30 13.74 1.95
CA LEU A 232 -19.72 14.25 0.65
C LEU A 232 -21.26 14.35 0.54
N VAL A 233 -22.00 13.43 1.17
CA VAL A 233 -23.46 13.53 1.32
C VAL A 233 -23.84 14.70 2.23
N TRP A 234 -23.23 14.81 3.42
CA TRP A 234 -23.47 15.93 4.34
C TRP A 234 -23.23 17.30 3.68
N PHE A 235 -22.16 17.43 2.91
CA PHE A 235 -21.85 18.64 2.15
C PHE A 235 -22.95 19.00 1.15
N GLN A 236 -23.45 18.02 0.39
CA GLN A 236 -24.57 18.24 -0.55
C GLN A 236 -25.85 18.63 0.19
N ASP A 237 -26.15 17.98 1.31
CA ASP A 237 -27.31 18.32 2.16
C ASP A 237 -27.23 19.76 2.68
N GLU A 238 -26.06 20.22 3.13
CA GLU A 238 -25.86 21.61 3.58
C GLU A 238 -26.01 22.63 2.44
N VAL A 239 -25.43 22.35 1.26
CA VAL A 239 -25.60 23.21 0.07
C VAL A 239 -27.08 23.32 -0.33
N ASN A 240 -27.82 22.21 -0.25
CA ASN A 240 -29.25 22.14 -0.54
C ASN A 240 -30.10 22.90 0.50
N LYS A 241 -29.87 22.69 1.80
CA LYS A 241 -30.56 23.41 2.89
C LYS A 241 -30.43 24.92 2.76
N ARG A 242 -29.24 25.40 2.37
CA ARG A 242 -28.97 26.83 2.15
C ARG A 242 -29.44 27.34 0.78
N GLN A 243 -29.94 26.46 -0.08
CA GLN A 243 -30.43 26.77 -1.43
C GLN A 243 -29.42 27.52 -2.31
N LEU A 244 -28.12 27.22 -2.16
CA LEU A 244 -27.05 28.00 -2.83
C LEU A 244 -27.14 27.90 -4.36
N LEU A 245 -27.53 26.73 -4.87
CA LEU A 245 -27.68 26.46 -6.30
C LEU A 245 -28.81 27.29 -6.94
N GLN A 246 -29.91 27.51 -6.22
CA GLN A 246 -31.02 28.35 -6.66
C GLN A 246 -30.65 29.85 -6.65
N LYS A 247 -29.61 30.23 -5.91
CA LYS A 247 -29.11 31.61 -5.74
C LYS A 247 -28.00 31.98 -6.72
N PHE A 248 -27.64 31.10 -7.66
CA PHE A 248 -26.72 31.39 -8.75
C PHE A 248 -27.36 32.31 -9.81
N LYS A 249 -26.59 33.30 -10.28
CA LYS A 249 -27.00 34.26 -11.31
C LYS A 249 -26.56 33.83 -12.71
N LEU A 250 -25.58 32.93 -12.81
CA LEU A 250 -25.01 32.43 -14.06
C LEU A 250 -25.29 30.93 -14.19
N LYS A 251 -25.82 30.49 -15.34
CA LYS A 251 -26.01 29.05 -15.64
C LYS A 251 -24.69 28.27 -15.56
N ALA A 252 -23.60 28.88 -16.03
CA ALA A 252 -22.26 28.31 -15.93
C ALA A 252 -21.78 28.06 -14.49
N SER A 253 -22.31 28.77 -13.47
CA SER A 253 -22.03 28.45 -12.07
C SER A 253 -22.69 27.13 -11.63
N ALA A 254 -23.87 26.80 -12.18
CA ALA A 254 -24.49 25.50 -11.93
C ALA A 254 -23.76 24.37 -12.67
N GLU A 255 -23.33 24.61 -13.92
CA GLU A 255 -22.55 23.66 -14.71
C GLU A 255 -21.20 23.33 -14.04
N ALA A 256 -20.45 24.36 -13.61
CA ALA A 256 -19.21 24.18 -12.85
C ALA A 256 -19.42 23.50 -11.48
N TYR A 257 -20.59 23.66 -10.84
CA TYR A 257 -20.91 22.93 -9.61
C TYR A 257 -21.19 21.44 -9.89
N THR A 258 -21.82 21.10 -11.02
CA THR A 258 -21.95 19.71 -11.47
C THR A 258 -20.57 19.09 -11.72
N HIS A 259 -19.68 19.76 -12.47
CA HIS A 259 -18.30 19.31 -12.67
C HIS A 259 -17.55 19.09 -11.33
N PHE A 260 -17.77 19.96 -10.34
CA PHE A 260 -17.20 19.81 -9.00
C PHE A 260 -17.71 18.55 -8.28
N LEU A 261 -19.00 18.22 -8.36
CA LEU A 261 -19.54 16.99 -7.78
C LEU A 261 -19.02 15.74 -8.50
N GLU A 262 -18.88 15.79 -9.83
CA GLU A 262 -18.35 14.69 -10.65
C GLU A 262 -16.87 14.39 -10.33
N LEU A 263 -16.05 15.44 -10.16
CA LEU A 263 -14.66 15.30 -9.70
C LEU A 263 -14.59 14.66 -8.30
N ASN A 264 -15.43 15.11 -7.35
CA ASN A 264 -15.47 14.53 -6.00
C ASN A 264 -15.96 13.07 -6.00
N ALA A 265 -16.94 12.72 -6.83
CA ALA A 265 -17.39 11.34 -7.00
C ALA A 265 -16.30 10.45 -7.62
N THR A 266 -15.54 10.97 -8.58
CA THR A 266 -14.40 10.27 -9.20
C THR A 266 -13.26 10.06 -8.21
N LEU A 267 -12.93 11.08 -7.42
CA LEU A 267 -11.95 11.00 -6.33
C LEU A 267 -12.36 9.97 -5.28
N LEU A 268 -13.64 9.92 -4.90
CA LEU A 268 -14.17 8.92 -3.96
C LEU A 268 -14.10 7.49 -4.51
N LYS A 269 -14.42 7.28 -5.80
CA LYS A 269 -14.23 5.98 -6.48
C LYS A 269 -12.77 5.56 -6.47
N ASN A 270 -11.87 6.46 -6.88
CA ASN A 270 -10.43 6.20 -6.90
C ASN A 270 -9.89 5.84 -5.50
N PHE A 271 -10.32 6.59 -4.48
CA PHE A 271 -9.95 6.35 -3.10
C PHE A 271 -10.42 4.98 -2.59
N LYS A 272 -11.67 4.60 -2.89
CA LYS A 272 -12.22 3.29 -2.51
C LYS A 272 -11.55 2.12 -3.26
N PHE A 273 -11.22 2.30 -4.53
CA PHE A 273 -10.44 1.33 -5.30
C PHE A 273 -9.05 1.09 -4.69
N GLN A 274 -8.35 2.14 -4.26
CA GLN A 274 -7.09 2.01 -3.54
C GLN A 274 -7.26 1.27 -2.21
N GLU A 275 -8.28 1.60 -1.42
CA GLU A 275 -8.56 0.95 -0.13
C GLU A 275 -8.82 -0.56 -0.30
N LEU A 276 -9.62 -0.94 -1.29
CA LEU A 276 -9.88 -2.34 -1.65
C LEU A 276 -8.58 -3.08 -2.00
N ASN A 277 -7.74 -2.51 -2.87
CA ASN A 277 -6.49 -3.14 -3.31
C ASN A 277 -5.43 -3.19 -2.20
N ARG A 278 -5.21 -2.12 -1.43
CA ARG A 278 -4.34 -2.12 -0.23
C ARG A 278 -4.79 -3.17 0.79
N THR A 279 -6.09 -3.32 0.97
CA THR A 279 -6.69 -4.35 1.82
C THR A 279 -6.44 -5.75 1.27
N ALA A 280 -6.50 -5.95 -0.05
CA ALA A 280 -6.18 -7.20 -0.70
C ALA A 280 -4.69 -7.58 -0.53
N VAL A 281 -3.75 -6.66 -0.79
CA VAL A 281 -2.31 -6.85 -0.52
C VAL A 281 -2.07 -7.22 0.94
N THR A 282 -2.60 -6.43 1.87
CA THR A 282 -2.45 -6.68 3.32
C THR A 282 -3.01 -8.05 3.73
N LYS A 283 -4.15 -8.46 3.16
CA LYS A 283 -4.78 -9.76 3.47
C LYS A 283 -4.15 -10.94 2.75
N ILE A 284 -3.44 -10.76 1.63
CA ILE A 284 -2.72 -11.85 0.98
C ILE A 284 -1.37 -12.08 1.65
N ILE A 285 -0.63 -11.02 2.00
CA ILE A 285 0.61 -11.11 2.80
C ILE A 285 0.33 -11.71 4.19
N LYS A 286 -0.69 -11.24 4.91
CA LYS A 286 -1.11 -11.88 6.18
C LYS A 286 -1.53 -13.35 6.03
N LYS A 287 -1.99 -13.76 4.84
CA LYS A 287 -2.33 -15.17 4.57
C LYS A 287 -1.08 -15.98 4.25
N PHE A 288 -0.12 -15.40 3.53
CA PHE A 288 1.18 -15.99 3.23
C PHE A 288 1.87 -16.41 4.53
N ASP A 289 2.04 -15.48 5.47
CA ASP A 289 2.66 -15.76 6.77
C ASP A 289 1.89 -16.82 7.56
N LYS A 290 0.55 -16.75 7.57
CA LYS A 290 -0.27 -17.76 8.27
C LYS A 290 -0.17 -19.18 7.67
N GLN A 291 0.25 -19.32 6.41
CA GLN A 291 0.34 -20.64 5.74
C GLN A 291 1.77 -21.14 5.56
N THR A 292 2.78 -20.33 5.87
CA THR A 292 4.20 -20.62 5.62
C THR A 292 5.10 -20.33 6.82
N SER A 293 4.65 -19.55 7.81
CA SER A 293 5.46 -19.07 8.95
C SER A 293 6.65 -18.15 8.58
N LEU A 294 6.82 -17.77 7.30
CA LEU A 294 8.01 -17.07 6.76
C LEU A 294 8.15 -15.57 7.10
N GLY A 295 7.22 -14.96 7.86
CA GLY A 295 7.39 -13.61 8.42
C GLY A 295 7.37 -12.41 7.46
N VAL A 296 6.86 -12.58 6.23
CA VAL A 296 6.95 -11.61 5.13
C VAL A 296 6.23 -10.29 5.39
N LYS A 297 5.23 -10.26 6.28
CA LYS A 297 4.49 -9.03 6.64
C LYS A 297 5.39 -7.88 7.10
N ALA A 298 6.54 -8.15 7.70
CA ALA A 298 7.48 -7.11 8.14
C ALA A 298 8.38 -6.61 7.00
N GLU A 299 8.79 -7.49 6.09
CA GLU A 299 9.77 -7.18 5.03
C GLU A 299 9.13 -6.66 3.74
N PHE A 300 7.95 -7.17 3.36
CA PHE A 300 7.30 -6.78 2.10
C PHE A 300 7.00 -5.26 2.01
N PRO A 301 6.49 -4.56 3.05
CA PRO A 301 6.30 -3.12 2.98
C PRO A 301 7.62 -2.36 2.84
N LYS A 302 8.70 -2.84 3.44
CA LYS A 302 10.04 -2.23 3.32
C LYS A 302 10.56 -2.37 1.89
N ALA A 303 10.47 -3.59 1.34
CA ALA A 303 10.89 -3.93 -0.02
C ALA A 303 10.10 -3.16 -1.09
N MET A 304 8.82 -2.87 -0.82
CA MET A 304 7.94 -2.06 -1.68
C MET A 304 7.84 -0.59 -1.27
N SER A 305 8.75 -0.06 -0.43
CA SER A 305 8.72 1.35 0.01
C SER A 305 8.87 2.36 -1.15
N SER A 306 9.44 1.93 -2.28
CA SER A 306 9.55 2.73 -3.50
C SER A 306 8.24 2.84 -4.30
N ALA A 307 7.16 2.17 -3.89
CA ALA A 307 5.84 2.25 -4.53
C ALA A 307 4.91 3.19 -3.74
N PRO A 308 4.66 4.44 -4.20
CA PRO A 308 3.68 5.37 -3.63
C PRO A 308 2.32 4.74 -3.31
N PHE A 309 1.85 3.75 -4.08
CA PHE A 309 0.62 3.01 -3.82
C PHE A 309 0.59 2.37 -2.42
N ILE A 310 1.71 1.88 -1.89
CA ILE A 310 1.80 1.25 -0.57
C ILE A 310 1.86 2.28 0.56
N VAL A 311 2.52 3.43 0.33
CA VAL A 311 2.89 4.39 1.37
C VAL A 311 1.97 5.63 1.44
N GLY A 312 1.45 6.09 0.29
CA GLY A 312 0.81 7.40 0.14
C GLY A 312 -0.63 7.36 -0.39
N SER A 313 -1.48 8.25 0.14
CA SER A 313 -2.87 8.44 -0.32
C SER A 313 -2.94 9.58 -1.35
N ILE A 314 -3.39 9.28 -2.58
CA ILE A 314 -3.61 10.32 -3.62
C ILE A 314 -4.48 11.46 -3.09
N ALA A 315 -5.50 11.13 -2.29
CA ALA A 315 -6.46 12.11 -1.81
C ALA A 315 -5.78 13.22 -0.98
N LYS A 316 -4.64 12.97 -0.31
CA LYS A 316 -3.96 13.99 0.50
C LYS A 316 -3.46 15.10 -0.40
N ASP A 317 -2.72 14.70 -1.42
CA ASP A 317 -2.07 15.61 -2.36
C ASP A 317 -3.13 16.34 -3.20
N ILE A 318 -4.22 15.65 -3.57
CA ILE A 318 -5.37 16.23 -4.27
C ILE A 318 -6.15 17.21 -3.39
N CYS A 319 -6.39 16.92 -2.11
CA CYS A 319 -7.05 17.87 -1.22
C CYS A 319 -6.18 19.10 -0.95
N SER A 320 -4.85 18.94 -0.83
CA SER A 320 -3.96 20.11 -0.80
C SER A 320 -4.00 20.88 -2.12
N GLN A 321 -3.99 20.21 -3.28
CA GLN A 321 -4.03 20.88 -4.58
C GLN A 321 -5.35 21.64 -4.79
N MET A 322 -6.49 21.03 -4.43
CA MET A 322 -7.80 21.67 -4.56
C MET A 322 -7.98 22.81 -3.56
N ALA A 323 -7.45 22.70 -2.33
CA ALA A 323 -7.41 23.82 -1.40
C ALA A 323 -6.50 24.95 -1.93
N CYS A 324 -5.31 24.64 -2.42
CA CYS A 324 -4.38 25.64 -2.95
C CYS A 324 -4.94 26.36 -4.18
N GLU A 325 -5.36 25.65 -5.22
CA GLU A 325 -5.85 26.30 -6.45
C GLU A 325 -7.22 26.96 -6.24
N VAL A 326 -8.19 26.28 -5.65
CA VAL A 326 -9.55 26.85 -5.61
C VAL A 326 -9.64 28.03 -4.62
N LEU A 327 -8.93 27.99 -3.48
CA LEU A 327 -9.01 29.06 -2.48
C LEU A 327 -8.11 30.27 -2.80
N SER A 328 -6.98 30.07 -3.49
CA SER A 328 -6.10 31.19 -3.90
C SER A 328 -6.62 31.93 -5.13
N ARG A 329 -7.45 31.28 -5.96
CA ARG A 329 -8.03 31.86 -7.18
C ARG A 329 -9.37 32.57 -6.93
N VAL A 330 -10.07 32.24 -5.85
CA VAL A 330 -11.25 32.99 -5.37
C VAL A 330 -10.78 34.13 -4.46
N PRO A 331 -10.84 35.41 -4.89
CA PRO A 331 -10.25 36.51 -4.12
C PRO A 331 -10.83 36.61 -2.71
N GLN A 332 -9.99 36.57 -1.70
CA GLN A 332 -10.35 36.68 -0.31
C GLN A 332 -10.58 38.15 0.08
N ILE A 333 -11.35 38.42 1.13
CA ILE A 333 -11.59 39.81 1.58
C ILE A 333 -10.25 40.50 1.93
N VAL A 334 -9.28 39.73 2.44
CA VAL A 334 -7.93 40.19 2.77
C VAL A 334 -7.08 40.59 1.56
N ASP A 335 -7.40 40.12 0.34
CA ASP A 335 -6.67 40.55 -0.87
C ASP A 335 -6.94 42.03 -1.21
N TYR A 336 -8.04 42.57 -0.68
CA TYR A 336 -8.48 43.95 -0.85
C TYR A 336 -8.24 44.83 0.40
N THR A 337 -7.80 44.27 1.53
CA THR A 337 -7.39 45.08 2.70
C THR A 337 -5.95 45.61 2.58
N CYS A 338 -5.20 45.18 1.56
CA CYS A 338 -3.92 45.80 1.23
C CYS A 338 -4.12 47.27 0.83
N THR A 339 -3.58 48.18 1.64
CA THR A 339 -3.64 49.64 1.43
C THR A 339 -3.01 50.09 0.10
N ILE A 340 -2.13 49.27 -0.49
CA ILE A 340 -1.54 49.52 -1.82
C ILE A 340 -2.55 49.15 -2.92
N CYS A 341 -3.26 48.02 -2.80
CA CYS A 341 -4.25 47.59 -3.79
C CYS A 341 -5.47 48.53 -3.86
N THR A 342 -5.91 49.09 -2.73
CA THR A 342 -7.01 50.06 -2.70
C THR A 342 -6.68 51.39 -3.40
N HIS A 343 -5.41 51.80 -3.40
CA HIS A 343 -4.94 52.98 -4.14
C HIS A 343 -4.60 52.66 -5.60
N ALA A 344 -4.02 51.50 -5.89
CA ALA A 344 -3.59 51.08 -7.23
C ALA A 344 -4.77 50.81 -8.20
N GLY A 345 -5.99 50.60 -7.69
CA GLY A 345 -7.20 50.37 -8.50
C GLY A 345 -7.57 51.48 -9.50
N ARG A 346 -6.87 52.62 -9.49
CA ARG A 346 -7.03 53.70 -10.49
C ARG A 346 -6.01 53.68 -11.65
N SER A 347 -4.97 52.85 -11.61
CA SER A 347 -3.94 52.84 -12.67
C SER A 347 -3.83 51.49 -13.38
N THR A 348 -4.10 51.51 -14.69
CA THR A 348 -4.09 50.33 -15.56
C THR A 348 -2.70 50.06 -16.13
N SER A 349 -1.88 49.24 -15.48
CA SER A 349 -0.71 48.60 -16.13
C SER A 349 -0.04 47.52 -15.26
N LYS A 350 0.13 46.32 -15.83
CA LYS A 350 1.15 45.30 -15.48
C LYS A 350 1.19 44.82 -14.02
N PHE A 351 0.25 43.95 -13.64
CA PHE A 351 0.55 42.95 -12.61
C PHE A 351 1.41 41.84 -13.25
N ARG A 352 2.69 41.73 -12.85
CA ARG A 352 3.42 40.46 -12.98
C ARG A 352 2.82 39.47 -11.97
N PRO A 353 2.61 38.19 -12.31
CA PRO A 353 2.26 37.20 -11.31
C PRO A 353 3.38 37.11 -10.27
N ARG A 354 3.01 37.03 -8.99
CA ARG A 354 3.94 36.66 -7.91
C ARG A 354 4.50 35.26 -8.25
N PRO A 355 5.80 34.98 -8.06
CA PRO A 355 6.27 33.60 -8.11
C PRO A 355 5.49 32.77 -7.08
N PRO A 356 5.22 31.48 -7.36
CA PRO A 356 4.55 30.62 -6.40
C PRO A 356 5.34 30.58 -5.08
N PRO A 357 4.66 30.47 -3.92
CA PRO A 357 5.36 30.25 -2.66
C PRO A 357 6.21 28.98 -2.79
N GLN A 358 7.48 29.07 -2.41
CA GLN A 358 8.34 27.88 -2.40
C GLN A 358 7.70 26.81 -1.50
N PRO A 359 7.78 25.52 -1.87
CA PRO A 359 7.23 24.46 -1.05
C PRO A 359 7.88 24.51 0.34
N CYS A 360 7.05 24.52 1.39
CA CYS A 360 7.55 24.47 2.76
C CYS A 360 8.36 23.18 2.95
N VAL A 361 9.69 23.33 3.01
CA VAL A 361 10.60 22.22 3.34
C VAL A 361 10.33 21.86 4.79
N VAL A 362 9.59 20.77 4.99
CA VAL A 362 9.42 20.16 6.31
C VAL A 362 10.76 19.54 6.69
N VAL A 363 11.54 20.29 7.47
CA VAL A 363 12.77 19.78 8.09
C VAL A 363 12.35 18.74 9.12
N TYR A 364 12.63 17.47 8.84
CA TYR A 364 12.53 16.41 9.84
C TYR A 364 13.73 16.53 10.80
N PRO A 365 13.52 16.52 12.13
CA PRO A 365 14.61 16.29 13.07
C PRO A 365 15.14 14.85 12.91
N SER A 366 16.45 14.71 13.09
CA SER A 366 17.22 13.46 12.87
C SER A 366 16.90 12.34 13.87
#